data_AF-A0A819N0F7-F1
#
_entry.id   AF-A0A819N0F7-F1
#
_cell.length_a   1.000
_cell.length_b   1.000
_cell.length_c   1.000
_cell.angle_alpha   90.00
_cell.angle_beta   90.00
_cell.angle_gamma   90.00
#
_symmetry.space_group_name_H-M   'P 1'
#
loop_
_entity.id
_entity.type
_entity.pdbx_description
1 polymer ?
#
loop_
_entity_poly.entity_id
_entity_poly.type
_entity_poly.pdbx_seq_one_letter_code
_entity_poly.pdbx_strand_id
1 'polypeptide(L)'
;MSDVDDYKYKRLLNEQILKVAIKSNTPENEIDLVLQLPTKFGMGFLLMDQNFPSLAPGIFGHTGAGGSVGFAAPAKNFSFAYVMNRIETDTQSGIDVRYKSMLIKIADVLNNNNSSFHRRLSPYLFIFCSIVFLYQFPSSP
;
A
#
# COMPACT_ATOMS: atom_id res chain seq x y z
N MET A 1 -0.26 -19.94 -35.42
CA MET A 1 0.77 -19.54 -34.43
C MET A 1 0.45 -18.11 -34.02
N SER A 2 -0.54 -17.94 -33.14
CA SER A 2 -1.07 -16.63 -32.78
C SER A 2 -1.52 -16.68 -31.33
N ASP A 3 -0.56 -16.63 -30.41
CA ASP A 3 -0.82 -16.42 -28.98
C ASP A 3 0.27 -15.48 -28.45
N VAL A 4 0.29 -14.26 -28.98
CA VAL A 4 0.97 -13.11 -28.36
C VAL A 4 -0.15 -12.19 -27.90
N ASP A 5 -0.90 -12.62 -26.89
CA ASP A 5 -1.77 -11.71 -26.15
C ASP A 5 -0.89 -10.91 -25.18
N ASP A 6 -0.51 -9.73 -25.67
CA ASP A 6 -0.57 -8.41 -25.03
C ASP A 6 -0.33 -8.32 -23.51
N TYR A 7 0.40 -7.28 -23.06
CA TYR A 7 0.76 -6.93 -21.67
C TYR A 7 -0.44 -6.69 -20.70
N LYS A 8 -1.39 -7.61 -20.64
CA LYS A 8 -2.67 -7.48 -19.96
C LYS A 8 -2.54 -8.00 -18.54
N TYR A 9 -2.73 -7.11 -17.57
CA TYR A 9 -2.85 -7.46 -16.16
C TYR A 9 -4.01 -8.47 -15.96
N LYS A 10 -3.72 -9.57 -15.26
CA LYS A 10 -4.73 -10.56 -14.89
C LYS A 10 -5.36 -10.17 -13.55
N ARG A 11 -6.66 -9.86 -13.55
CA ARG A 11 -7.40 -9.62 -12.31
C ARG A 11 -7.49 -10.93 -11.52
N LEU A 12 -6.86 -10.97 -10.35
CA LEU A 12 -6.84 -12.15 -9.48
C LEU A 12 -8.08 -12.24 -8.58
N LEU A 13 -8.54 -11.10 -8.06
CA LEU A 13 -9.73 -11.01 -7.21
C LEU A 13 -10.76 -10.11 -7.89
N ASN A 14 -12.01 -10.55 -7.95
CA ASN A 14 -13.12 -9.67 -8.30
C ASN A 14 -13.46 -8.75 -7.10
N GLU A 15 -14.23 -7.69 -7.34
CA GLU A 15 -14.54 -6.70 -6.30
C GLU A 15 -15.36 -7.25 -5.13
N GLN A 16 -16.22 -8.24 -5.39
CA GLN A 16 -17.03 -8.87 -4.34
C GLN A 16 -16.13 -9.67 -3.39
N ILE A 17 -15.26 -10.52 -3.94
CA ILE A 17 -14.28 -11.30 -3.17
C ILE A 17 -13.31 -10.38 -2.46
N LEU A 18 -12.84 -9.31 -3.12
CA LEU A 18 -11.95 -8.33 -2.49
C LEU A 18 -12.60 -7.71 -1.24
N LYS A 19 -13.87 -7.26 -1.34
CA LYS A 19 -14.61 -6.70 -0.20
C LYS A 19 -14.76 -7.68 0.95
N VAL A 20 -14.98 -8.97 0.66
CA VAL A 20 -15.05 -10.01 1.69
C VAL A 20 -13.66 -10.27 2.30
N ALA A 21 -12.61 -10.29 1.48
CA ALA A 21 -11.24 -10.56 1.92
C ALA A 21 -10.66 -9.48 2.83
N ILE A 22 -11.02 -8.21 2.61
CA ILE A 22 -10.51 -7.07 3.39
C ILE A 22 -11.42 -6.70 4.57
N LYS A 23 -12.52 -7.42 4.78
CA LYS A 23 -13.39 -7.22 5.95
C LYS A 23 -12.67 -7.69 7.21
N SER A 24 -12.70 -6.89 8.27
CA SER A 24 -12.15 -7.29 9.57
C SER A 24 -12.86 -8.53 10.09
N ASN A 25 -12.09 -9.56 10.37
CA ASN A 25 -12.51 -10.77 11.09
C ASN A 25 -12.07 -10.74 12.56
N THR A 26 -11.30 -9.74 12.96
CA THR A 26 -10.92 -9.48 14.35
C THR A 26 -11.92 -8.51 15.00
N PRO A 27 -12.38 -8.79 16.23
CA PRO A 27 -13.06 -7.84 17.10
C PRO A 27 -12.37 -6.47 17.20
N GLU A 28 -13.14 -5.42 17.44
CA GLU A 28 -12.58 -4.09 17.61
C GLU A 28 -11.74 -3.98 18.88
N ASN A 29 -10.56 -3.35 18.75
CA ASN A 29 -9.60 -3.12 19.83
C ASN A 29 -9.11 -4.39 20.55
N GLU A 30 -9.23 -5.55 19.91
CA GLU A 30 -8.60 -6.76 20.42
C GLU A 30 -7.08 -6.63 20.33
N ILE A 31 -6.42 -6.98 21.44
CA ILE A 31 -4.96 -7.03 21.51
C ILE A 31 -4.50 -8.36 20.95
N ASP A 32 -3.66 -8.32 19.91
CA ASP A 32 -3.01 -9.51 19.40
C ASP A 32 -2.09 -10.09 20.48
N LEU A 33 -2.26 -11.38 20.81
CA LEU A 33 -1.52 -12.03 21.90
C LEU A 33 -0.01 -12.19 21.62
N VAL A 34 0.41 -12.11 20.35
CA VAL A 34 1.82 -12.24 19.97
C VAL A 34 2.44 -10.85 19.80
N LEU A 35 1.78 -9.97 19.05
CA LEU A 35 2.27 -8.62 18.77
C LEU A 35 2.05 -7.66 19.95
N GLN A 36 1.17 -8.01 20.89
CA GLN A 36 0.83 -7.22 22.09
C GLN A 36 0.32 -5.81 21.75
N LEU A 37 -0.30 -5.66 20.58
CA LEU A 37 -0.82 -4.40 20.04
C LEU A 37 -2.20 -4.63 19.40
N PRO A 38 -3.09 -3.62 19.39
CA PRO A 38 -4.34 -3.71 18.65
C PRO A 38 -4.06 -3.95 17.16
N THR A 39 -4.52 -5.07 16.64
CA THR A 39 -4.24 -5.48 15.27
C THR A 39 -5.51 -6.02 14.62
N LYS A 40 -5.79 -5.64 13.38
CA LYS A 40 -6.99 -6.08 12.64
C LYS A 40 -6.60 -6.91 11.44
N PHE A 41 -7.21 -8.09 11.30
CA PHE A 41 -6.97 -8.98 10.17
C PHE A 41 -8.23 -9.22 9.35
N GLY A 42 -8.05 -9.27 8.03
CA GLY A 42 -9.01 -9.85 7.09
C GLY A 42 -8.66 -11.31 6.78
N MET A 43 -9.06 -11.79 5.60
CA MET A 43 -8.69 -13.13 5.13
C MET A 43 -7.27 -13.13 4.54
N GLY A 44 -6.27 -13.24 5.41
CA GLY A 44 -4.85 -13.28 5.02
C GLY A 44 -4.19 -11.92 4.79
N PHE A 45 -4.89 -10.83 5.13
CA PHE A 45 -4.37 -9.46 5.05
C PHE A 45 -4.38 -8.79 6.41
N LEU A 46 -3.32 -8.04 6.71
CA LEU A 46 -3.29 -7.06 7.78
C LEU A 46 -4.04 -5.80 7.31
N LEU A 47 -5.01 -5.35 8.09
CA LEU A 47 -5.76 -4.12 7.83
C LEU A 47 -5.02 -2.96 8.50
N MET A 48 -4.50 -2.05 7.69
CA MET A 48 -3.55 -1.01 8.10
C MET A 48 -4.19 0.36 8.27
N ASP A 49 -5.52 0.42 8.36
CA ASP A 49 -6.27 1.68 8.49
C ASP A 49 -5.82 2.51 9.70
N GLN A 50 -5.49 1.83 10.81
CA GLN A 50 -5.00 2.48 12.03
C GLN A 50 -3.53 2.91 11.93
N ASN A 51 -2.75 2.23 11.11
CA ASN A 51 -1.33 2.53 10.89
C ASN A 51 -1.15 3.76 9.99
N PHE A 52 -2.04 3.94 9.00
CA PHE A 52 -1.97 5.02 8.01
C PHE A 52 -3.32 5.74 7.82
N PRO A 53 -3.91 6.34 8.87
CA PRO A 53 -5.24 6.94 8.81
C PRO A 53 -5.34 8.09 7.80
N SER A 54 -4.23 8.80 7.56
CA SER A 54 -4.16 9.92 6.62
C SER A 54 -4.10 9.50 5.14
N LEU A 55 -3.80 8.23 4.87
CA LEU A 55 -3.60 7.76 3.51
C LEU A 55 -4.94 7.45 2.84
N ALA A 56 -5.73 6.51 3.34
CA ALA A 56 -7.05 6.15 2.82
C ALA A 56 -7.77 5.20 3.80
N PRO A 57 -9.10 5.10 3.75
CA PRO A 57 -9.81 3.99 4.40
C PRO A 57 -9.69 2.70 3.57
N GLY A 58 -9.75 1.55 4.24
CA GLY A 58 -9.74 0.22 3.63
C GLY A 58 -8.37 -0.23 3.12
N ILE A 59 -7.29 0.18 3.79
CA ILE A 59 -5.93 -0.23 3.45
C ILE A 59 -5.68 -1.65 3.93
N PHE A 60 -5.23 -2.51 3.02
CA PHE A 60 -4.94 -3.90 3.33
C PHE A 60 -3.59 -4.32 2.72
N GLY A 61 -2.87 -5.20 3.42
CA GLY A 61 -1.54 -5.63 3.00
C GLY A 61 -0.86 -6.52 4.03
N HIS A 62 0.47 -6.42 4.13
CA HIS A 62 1.25 -7.03 5.20
C HIS A 62 2.59 -6.31 5.43
N THR A 63 3.04 -6.26 6.68
CA THR A 63 4.43 -5.89 7.05
C THR A 63 5.27 -7.14 7.25
N GLY A 64 6.52 -7.13 6.78
CA GLY A 64 7.46 -8.23 6.95
C GLY A 64 8.48 -7.94 8.03
N ALA A 65 8.90 -8.98 8.73
CA ALA A 65 9.98 -8.90 9.72
C ALA A 65 11.23 -8.28 9.10
N GLY A 66 11.82 -7.31 9.80
CA GLY A 66 12.97 -6.54 9.36
C GLY A 66 12.65 -5.25 8.62
N GLY A 67 11.37 -5.00 8.27
CA GLY A 67 10.85 -3.70 7.82
C GLY A 67 10.32 -3.61 6.39
N SER A 68 10.03 -4.73 5.73
CA SER A 68 9.44 -4.71 4.39
C SER A 68 7.94 -4.45 4.53
N VAL A 69 7.29 -3.89 3.52
CA VAL A 69 5.84 -3.71 3.54
C VAL A 69 5.28 -3.77 2.14
N GLY A 70 4.08 -4.31 2.00
CA GLY A 70 3.29 -4.24 0.77
C GLY A 70 1.82 -4.05 1.11
N PHE A 71 1.17 -3.05 0.53
CA PHE A 71 -0.25 -2.81 0.74
C PHE A 71 -0.92 -2.13 -0.46
N ALA A 72 -2.25 -2.18 -0.48
CA ALA A 72 -3.09 -1.47 -1.42
C ALA A 72 -4.13 -0.62 -0.69
N ALA A 73 -4.48 0.51 -1.31
CA ALA A 73 -5.48 1.47 -0.87
C ALA A 73 -6.51 1.65 -2.01
N PRO A 74 -7.54 0.80 -2.10
CA PRO A 74 -8.53 0.83 -3.18
C PRO A 74 -9.24 2.18 -3.31
N ALA A 75 -9.55 2.83 -2.19
CA ALA A 75 -10.25 4.12 -2.19
C ALA A 75 -9.50 5.24 -2.92
N LYS A 76 -8.17 5.10 -3.10
CA LYS A 76 -7.32 6.07 -3.81
C LYS A 76 -6.64 5.50 -5.04
N ASN A 77 -6.97 4.26 -5.45
CA ASN A 77 -6.28 3.55 -6.53
C ASN A 77 -4.75 3.62 -6.37
N PHE A 78 -4.29 3.37 -5.15
CA PHE A 78 -2.88 3.48 -4.80
C PHE A 78 -2.38 2.17 -4.22
N SER A 79 -1.16 1.78 -4.56
CA SER A 79 -0.48 0.63 -3.97
C SER A 79 0.96 0.99 -3.69
N PHE A 80 1.51 0.44 -2.62
CA PHE A 80 2.87 0.71 -2.19
C PHE A 80 3.55 -0.58 -1.76
N ALA A 81 4.82 -0.71 -2.13
CA ALA A 81 5.69 -1.77 -1.67
C ALA A 81 7.07 -1.20 -1.36
N TYR A 82 7.64 -1.63 -0.26
CA TYR A 82 9.00 -1.31 0.14
C TYR A 82 9.71 -2.58 0.57
N VAL A 83 10.88 -2.79 -0.02
CA VAL A 83 11.79 -3.90 0.22
C VAL A 83 13.20 -3.37 0.39
N MET A 84 14.00 -4.05 1.19
CA MET A 84 15.31 -3.59 1.59
C MET A 84 16.19 -4.78 1.99
N ASN A 85 17.50 -4.59 1.89
CA ASN A 85 18.49 -5.64 2.18
C ASN A 85 19.10 -5.52 3.60
N ARG A 86 18.67 -4.51 4.36
CA ARG A 86 19.12 -4.32 5.75
C ARG A 86 17.91 -4.41 6.67
N ILE A 87 17.95 -5.39 7.56
CA ILE A 87 17.00 -5.56 8.65
C ILE A 87 17.14 -4.35 9.58
N GLU A 88 16.02 -3.73 9.88
CA GLU A 88 15.89 -2.78 10.97
C GLU A 88 14.96 -3.38 12.01
N THR A 89 15.32 -3.23 13.28
CA THR A 89 14.53 -3.69 14.42
C THR A 89 13.79 -2.55 15.11
N ASP A 90 14.23 -1.32 14.86
CA ASP A 90 13.53 -0.13 15.34
C ASP A 90 12.22 0.07 14.54
N THR A 91 11.12 -0.31 15.18
CA THR A 91 9.77 -0.10 14.65
C THR A 91 8.99 0.78 15.60
N GLN A 92 8.31 1.79 15.05
CA GLN A 92 7.40 2.63 15.81
C GLN A 92 5.98 2.11 15.63
N SER A 93 5.44 1.48 16.68
CA SER A 93 4.12 0.82 16.65
C SER A 93 4.01 -0.25 15.55
N GLY A 94 5.07 -1.04 15.35
CA GLY A 94 5.11 -2.10 14.32
C GLY A 94 5.34 -1.60 12.89
N ILE A 95 5.65 -0.31 12.72
CA ILE A 95 5.93 0.32 11.42
C ILE A 95 7.40 0.72 11.35
N ASP A 96 8.08 0.37 10.26
CA ASP A 96 9.46 0.81 10.02
C ASP A 96 9.53 2.32 9.77
N VAL A 97 10.47 2.98 10.45
CA VAL A 97 10.67 4.43 10.38
C VAL A 97 11.08 4.93 8.99
N ARG A 98 11.74 4.08 8.18
CA ARG A 98 12.32 4.46 6.88
C ARG A 98 11.25 4.80 5.85
N TYR A 99 10.21 3.99 5.75
CA TYR A 99 9.10 4.24 4.82
C TYR A 99 7.99 5.09 5.43
N LYS A 100 7.92 5.22 6.77
CA LYS A 100 6.89 6.03 7.44
C LYS A 100 6.89 7.48 6.94
N SER A 101 8.06 8.11 6.88
CA SER A 101 8.18 9.50 6.39
C SER A 101 7.80 9.64 4.92
N MET A 102 8.07 8.62 4.10
CA MET A 102 7.67 8.58 2.68
C MET A 102 6.15 8.50 2.55
N LEU A 103 5.51 7.62 3.32
CA LEU A 103 4.07 7.43 3.29
C LEU A 103 3.29 8.67 3.73
N ILE A 104 3.78 9.41 4.73
CA ILE A 104 3.19 10.69 5.14
C ILE A 104 3.21 11.68 3.97
N LYS A 105 4.37 11.86 3.33
CA LYS A 105 4.48 12.76 2.17
C LYS A 105 3.61 12.31 0.99
N ILE A 106 3.54 11.01 0.74
CA ILE A 106 2.67 10.46 -0.31
C ILE A 106 1.20 10.73 0.04
N ALA A 107 0.79 10.54 1.30
CA ALA A 107 -0.56 10.85 1.74
C ALA A 107 -0.87 12.34 1.52
N ASP A 108 0.05 13.24 1.87
CA ASP A 108 -0.10 14.68 1.64
C ASP A 108 -0.27 15.00 0.15
N VAL A 109 0.55 14.42 -0.73
CA VAL A 109 0.42 14.61 -2.19
C VAL A 109 -0.91 14.09 -2.72
N LEU A 110 -1.33 12.90 -2.28
CA LEU A 110 -2.59 12.30 -2.69
C LEU A 110 -3.82 13.05 -2.15
N ASN A 111 -3.68 13.79 -1.04
CA ASN A 111 -4.75 14.59 -0.45
C ASN A 111 -4.80 16.02 -1.04
N ASN A 112 -3.64 16.60 -1.37
CA ASN A 112 -3.51 18.01 -1.78
C ASN A 112 -3.45 18.17 -3.30
N ASN A 113 -4.46 17.72 -4.05
CA ASN A 113 -4.57 17.75 -5.53
C ASN A 113 -4.40 19.13 -6.24
N ASN A 114 -3.86 20.16 -5.58
CA ASN A 114 -3.64 21.52 -6.08
C ASN A 114 -2.16 21.97 -6.09
N SER A 115 -1.18 21.07 -6.06
CA SER A 115 0.20 21.47 -6.41
C SER A 115 0.44 21.14 -7.88
N SER A 116 0.62 22.19 -8.68
CA SER A 116 1.03 22.15 -10.07
C SER A 116 2.34 21.38 -10.20
N PHE A 117 2.28 20.05 -10.24
CA PHE A 117 3.40 19.21 -10.63
C PHE A 117 3.56 19.40 -12.14
N HIS A 118 4.25 20.48 -12.51
CA HIS A 118 4.65 20.73 -13.88
C HIS A 118 5.38 19.47 -14.37
N ARG A 119 4.71 18.70 -15.22
CA ARG A 119 5.32 17.67 -16.08
C ARG A 119 6.31 18.37 -17.02
N ARG A 120 7.49 18.72 -16.51
CA ARG A 120 8.69 18.87 -17.35
C ARG A 120 9.42 17.55 -17.29
N LEU A 121 8.98 16.63 -18.15
CA LEU A 121 9.80 15.49 -18.56
C LEU A 121 11.01 16.08 -19.30
N SER A 122 12.12 16.25 -18.58
CA SER A 122 13.45 16.38 -19.18
C SER A 122 13.97 14.97 -19.45
N PRO A 123 14.39 14.62 -20.67
CA PRO A 123 14.76 13.25 -21.04
C PRO A 123 16.10 12.74 -20.45
N TYR A 124 16.72 13.44 -19.49
CA TYR A 124 18.11 13.16 -19.08
C TYR A 124 18.36 13.05 -17.56
N LEU A 125 17.38 12.64 -16.75
CA LEU A 125 17.64 12.34 -15.34
C LEU A 125 17.17 10.93 -14.95
N PHE A 126 17.86 9.93 -15.49
CA PHE A 126 17.89 8.57 -14.94
C PHE A 126 18.95 8.52 -13.83
N ILE A 127 18.53 8.74 -12.58
CA ILE A 127 19.27 8.29 -11.39
C ILE A 127 18.30 7.46 -10.54
N PHE A 128 18.52 6.15 -10.61
CA PHE A 128 18.12 5.07 -9.70
C PHE A 128 17.28 5.47 -8.48
N CYS A 129 15.96 5.27 -8.56
CA CYS A 129 15.09 4.90 -7.44
C CYS A 129 13.76 4.36 -8.01
N SER A 130 13.77 3.11 -8.48
CA SER A 130 12.55 2.36 -8.80
C SER A 130 12.18 1.58 -7.52
N ILE A 131 10.97 1.59 -6.97
CA ILE A 131 9.68 1.29 -7.57
C ILE A 131 8.59 2.02 -6.76
N VAL A 132 7.90 2.97 -7.38
CA VAL A 132 6.53 3.38 -7.00
C VAL A 132 5.71 3.31 -8.29
N PHE A 133 5.01 2.21 -8.50
CA PHE A 133 4.01 2.10 -9.57
C PHE A 133 2.73 2.77 -9.08
N LEU A 134 2.51 4.03 -9.47
CA LEU A 134 1.20 4.67 -9.41
C LEU A 134 0.31 4.01 -10.48
N TYR A 135 -0.56 3.10 -10.07
CA TYR A 135 -1.54 2.47 -10.95
C TYR A 135 -2.91 3.12 -10.76
N GLN A 136 -3.24 4.10 -11.61
CA GLN A 136 -4.56 4.71 -11.65
C GLN A 136 -5.55 3.71 -12.25
N PHE A 137 -6.47 3.16 -11.45
CA PHE A 137 -7.60 2.39 -12.02
C PHE A 137 -8.52 3.33 -12.80
N PRO A 138 -9.04 2.91 -13.97
CA PRO A 138 -10.07 3.66 -14.66
C PRO A 138 -11.36 3.60 -13.84
N SER A 139 -11.91 4.78 -13.51
CA SER A 139 -13.28 4.92 -13.03
C SER A 139 -14.24 4.39 -14.11
N SER A 140 -14.98 3.34 -13.78
CA SER A 140 -16.03 2.78 -14.64
C SER A 140 -17.22 3.75 -14.81
N PRO A 141 -17.95 3.68 -15.94
CA PRO A 141 -19.03 4.61 -16.30
C PRO A 141 -20.27 4.55 -15.40
#